data_AF-A0AAN6LBN6-F1
#
_entry.id   AF-A0AAN6LBN6-F1
#
_cell.length_a   1.000
_cell.length_b   1.000
_cell.length_c   1.000
_cell.angle_alpha   90.00
_cell.angle_beta   90.00
_cell.angle_gamma   90.00
#
_symmetry.space_group_name_H-M   'P 1'
#
loop_
_entity.id
_entity.type
_entity.pdbx_description
1 polymer ?
#
loop_
_entity_poly.entity_id
_entity_poly.type
_entity_poly.pdbx_seq_one_letter_code
_entity_poly.pdbx_strand_id
1 'polypeptide(L)'
;MKSLLAIWLFSLAVWAINPQVLKDQQDPSALTPHTPPKDNYGINPVEACWEQLDCTISQIEAMSMTSRLEFVKYMSTWHLQQLHSIDQFRALEGVIAFFMRKGIAGYGSWLAMVHAAVIEAVERGAAISLGLSSGTGGNPASRKWADYFHQRRAGRLTDRSTAIDYGVRRADTALGVKKPSSRVMRWMQFTRIYRTAMQYRRTILWLMRMGFTFTSPSVPVATEAFLDWVTDVTDATSIGFLADVAWTFSALGLSVDGEDPIADSEAMLGIATEFWEMFQLSKGEEIGMEGSGHNSTARGVK
;
A
#
# COMPACT_ATOMS: atom_id res chain seq x y z
N MET A 1 10.05 27.92 5.36
CA MET A 1 10.16 27.22 6.66
C MET A 1 9.42 25.89 6.71
N LYS A 2 8.17 25.79 6.22
CA LYS A 2 7.43 24.50 6.20
C LYS A 2 8.08 23.44 5.28
N SER A 3 8.65 23.86 4.15
CA SER A 3 9.36 22.99 3.19
C SER A 3 10.67 22.41 3.74
N LEU A 4 11.39 23.17 4.57
CA LEU A 4 12.63 22.74 5.25
C LEU A 4 12.41 21.56 6.21
N LEU A 5 11.16 21.34 6.60
CA LEU A 5 10.81 20.37 7.62
C LEU A 5 10.43 19.01 7.05
N ALA A 6 9.80 19.02 5.87
CA ALA A 6 9.67 17.82 5.06
C ALA A 6 11.05 17.28 4.67
N ILE A 7 11.99 18.17 4.29
CA ILE A 7 13.39 17.81 4.00
C ILE A 7 14.04 17.06 5.17
N TRP A 8 13.80 17.51 6.41
CA TRP A 8 14.44 16.94 7.60
C TRP A 8 13.86 15.58 8.00
N LEU A 9 12.54 15.41 7.88
CA LEU A 9 11.86 14.15 8.11
C LEU A 9 12.30 13.05 7.13
N PHE A 10 12.48 13.40 5.85
CA PHE A 10 12.89 12.43 4.83
C PHE A 10 14.39 12.11 4.87
N SER A 11 15.26 13.08 5.18
CA SER A 11 16.71 12.83 5.30
C SER A 11 17.07 11.90 6.47
N LEU A 12 16.34 11.96 7.59
CA LEU A 12 16.47 10.99 8.69
C LEU A 12 16.04 9.57 8.30
N ALA A 13 15.03 9.43 7.43
CA ALA A 13 14.57 8.12 6.96
C ALA A 13 15.56 7.46 5.98
N VAL A 14 16.28 8.27 5.20
CA VAL A 14 17.30 7.81 4.24
C VAL A 14 18.57 7.33 4.96
N TRP A 15 18.98 7.98 6.06
CA TRP A 15 20.17 7.58 6.84
C TRP A 15 20.02 6.28 7.64
N ALA A 16 18.79 5.79 7.86
CA ALA A 16 18.55 4.55 8.61
C ALA A 16 18.70 3.26 7.78
N ILE A 17 19.06 3.36 6.50
CA ILE A 17 19.12 2.21 5.57
C ILE A 17 20.57 1.88 5.23
N ASN A 18 21.01 0.67 5.62
CA ASN A 18 22.36 0.17 5.38
C ASN A 18 22.58 -0.12 3.88
N PRO A 19 23.54 0.53 3.18
CA PRO A 19 23.61 0.58 1.71
C PRO A 19 24.22 -0.66 1.02
N GLN A 20 24.39 -1.79 1.72
CA GLN A 20 25.30 -2.86 1.28
C GLN A 20 24.79 -3.82 0.18
N VAL A 21 23.65 -3.58 -0.47
CA VAL A 21 23.15 -4.50 -1.52
C VAL A 21 22.60 -3.71 -2.70
N LEU A 22 23.39 -3.52 -3.76
CA LEU A 22 23.00 -3.46 -5.18
C LEU A 22 24.15 -2.81 -5.99
N LYS A 23 25.09 -3.64 -6.45
CA LYS A 23 26.06 -3.25 -7.48
C LYS A 23 25.65 -3.91 -8.80
N ASP A 24 25.73 -3.13 -9.87
CA ASP A 24 25.48 -3.47 -11.27
C ASP A 24 24.04 -3.77 -11.71
N GLN A 25 23.37 -2.75 -12.26
CA GLN A 25 22.73 -2.87 -13.58
C GLN A 25 22.27 -1.49 -14.09
N GLN A 26 22.95 -1.02 -15.14
CA GLN A 26 22.53 0.12 -15.95
C GLN A 26 21.28 -0.28 -16.74
N ASP A 27 20.18 0.47 -16.58
CA ASP A 27 18.84 0.10 -17.04
C ASP A 27 18.47 0.90 -18.31
N PRO A 28 18.36 0.27 -19.49
CA PRO A 28 17.76 0.89 -20.67
C PRO A 28 16.26 0.60 -20.68
N SER A 29 15.49 1.32 -19.85
CA SER A 29 14.03 1.18 -19.83
C SER A 29 13.35 2.34 -20.55
N ALA A 30 13.35 2.30 -21.89
CA ALA A 30 12.31 2.91 -22.70
C ALA A 30 11.08 2.00 -22.65
N LEU A 31 10.00 2.49 -22.03
CA LEU A 31 8.70 1.83 -21.97
C LEU A 31 8.14 1.65 -23.38
N THR A 32 8.11 0.43 -23.91
CA THR A 32 7.27 0.10 -25.06
C THR A 32 5.83 -0.12 -24.59
N PRO A 33 4.83 0.48 -25.25
CA PRO A 33 3.42 0.20 -24.96
C PRO A 33 3.11 -1.22 -25.40
N HIS A 34 2.92 -2.14 -24.45
CA HIS A 34 2.29 -3.43 -24.74
C HIS A 34 0.77 -3.25 -24.77
N THR A 35 0.18 -3.38 -25.94
CA THR A 35 -1.27 -3.48 -26.12
C THR A 35 -1.73 -4.82 -25.53
N PRO A 36 -2.61 -4.84 -24.51
CA PRO A 36 -3.13 -6.09 -23.98
C PRO A 36 -4.04 -6.78 -25.01
N PRO A 37 -4.17 -8.12 -24.98
CA PRO A 37 -5.14 -8.84 -25.80
C PRO A 37 -6.55 -8.37 -25.45
N LYS A 38 -7.39 -8.20 -26.48
CA LYS A 38 -8.83 -7.92 -26.32
C LYS A 38 -9.53 -9.21 -25.90
N ASP A 39 -9.69 -9.42 -24.59
CA ASP A 39 -10.63 -10.40 -24.07
C ASP A 39 -11.86 -9.70 -23.48
N ASN A 40 -13.02 -10.26 -23.82
CA ASN A 40 -14.37 -9.77 -23.53
C ASN A 40 -14.58 -9.44 -22.03
N TYR A 41 -14.98 -8.20 -21.75
CA TYR A 41 -15.62 -7.82 -20.49
C TYR A 41 -17.04 -8.39 -20.45
N GLY A 42 -17.16 -9.68 -20.13
CA GLY A 42 -18.40 -10.29 -19.64
C GLY A 42 -18.21 -10.55 -18.15
N ILE A 43 -19.24 -10.25 -17.36
CA ILE A 43 -19.37 -10.54 -15.92
C ILE A 43 -18.49 -11.75 -15.55
N ASN A 44 -17.35 -11.51 -14.89
CA ASN A 44 -16.44 -12.59 -14.51
C ASN A 44 -17.25 -13.53 -13.58
N PRO A 45 -17.49 -14.80 -13.95
CA PRO A 45 -18.13 -15.72 -13.02
C PRO A 45 -17.26 -15.75 -11.77
N VAL A 46 -17.90 -15.61 -10.60
CA VAL A 46 -17.23 -15.88 -9.32
C VAL A 46 -16.60 -17.25 -9.47
N GLU A 47 -15.26 -17.29 -9.56
CA GLU A 47 -14.56 -18.56 -9.70
C GLU A 47 -14.86 -19.38 -8.44
N ALA A 48 -15.03 -20.69 -8.57
CA ALA A 48 -15.39 -21.54 -7.43
C ALA A 48 -14.44 -21.36 -6.23
N CYS A 49 -13.19 -20.93 -6.47
CA CYS A 49 -12.22 -20.67 -5.42
C CYS A 49 -12.48 -19.39 -4.61
N TRP A 50 -13.24 -18.43 -5.15
CA TRP A 50 -13.59 -17.20 -4.43
C TRP A 50 -14.58 -17.47 -3.31
N GLU A 51 -15.58 -18.32 -3.57
CA GLU A 51 -16.59 -18.70 -2.58
C GLU A 51 -15.99 -19.52 -1.44
N GLN A 52 -15.04 -20.40 -1.76
CA GLN A 52 -14.37 -21.28 -0.80
C GLN A 52 -13.15 -20.63 -0.13
N LEU A 53 -12.73 -19.45 -0.60
CA LEU A 53 -11.50 -18.77 -0.19
C LEU A 53 -10.27 -19.70 -0.27
N ASP A 54 -10.18 -20.43 -1.38
CA ASP A 54 -9.18 -21.46 -1.60
C ASP A 54 -8.43 -21.35 -2.92
N CYS A 55 -8.37 -20.14 -3.47
CA CYS A 55 -7.52 -19.84 -4.61
C CYS A 55 -6.04 -20.09 -4.27
N THR A 56 -5.30 -20.56 -5.27
CA THR A 56 -3.85 -20.74 -5.16
C THR A 56 -3.14 -19.46 -5.60
N ILE A 57 -1.89 -19.26 -5.17
CA ILE A 57 -1.05 -18.16 -5.68
C ILE A 57 -1.07 -18.12 -7.21
N SER A 58 -0.97 -19.27 -7.89
CA SER A 58 -0.98 -19.35 -9.35
C SER A 58 -2.30 -18.89 -9.97
N GLN A 59 -3.44 -19.23 -9.36
CA GLN A 59 -4.75 -18.76 -9.83
C GLN A 59 -4.86 -17.24 -9.67
N ILE A 60 -4.49 -16.72 -8.49
CA ILE A 60 -4.53 -15.27 -8.23
C ILE A 60 -3.54 -14.52 -9.13
N GLU A 61 -2.36 -15.09 -9.37
CA GLU A 61 -1.31 -14.54 -10.22
C GLU A 61 -1.77 -14.43 -11.68
N ALA A 62 -2.51 -15.44 -12.17
CA ALA A 62 -3.12 -15.46 -13.49
C ALA A 62 -4.27 -14.45 -13.68
N MET A 63 -4.89 -13.97 -12.59
CA MET A 63 -5.94 -12.95 -12.67
C MET A 63 -5.38 -11.64 -13.22
N SER A 64 -6.15 -11.00 -14.11
CA SER A 64 -5.93 -9.60 -14.46
C SER A 64 -5.98 -8.71 -13.21
N MET A 65 -5.32 -7.54 -13.21
CA MET A 65 -5.43 -6.62 -12.06
C MET A 65 -6.87 -6.20 -11.78
N THR A 66 -7.71 -6.08 -12.82
CA THR A 66 -9.14 -5.78 -12.68
C THR A 66 -9.87 -6.91 -11.96
N SER A 67 -9.72 -8.16 -12.42
CA SER A 67 -10.32 -9.34 -11.78
C SER A 67 -9.82 -9.53 -10.36
N ARG A 68 -8.55 -9.21 -10.09
CA ARG A 68 -7.95 -9.25 -8.77
C ARG A 68 -8.54 -8.19 -7.83
N LEU A 69 -8.83 -6.99 -8.34
CA LEU A 69 -9.54 -5.96 -7.59
C LEU A 69 -10.97 -6.39 -7.27
N GLU A 70 -11.68 -6.97 -8.25
CA GLU A 70 -13.02 -7.54 -8.06
C GLU A 70 -13.01 -8.65 -7.00
N PHE A 71 -12.00 -9.53 -7.01
CA PHE A 71 -11.84 -10.57 -6.01
C PHE A 71 -11.67 -10.00 -4.60
N VAL A 72 -10.79 -9.01 -4.42
CA VAL A 72 -10.58 -8.36 -3.12
C VAL A 72 -11.86 -7.69 -2.62
N LYS A 73 -12.60 -7.02 -3.50
CA LYS A 73 -13.90 -6.40 -3.15
C LYS A 73 -14.95 -7.45 -2.79
N TYR A 74 -15.02 -8.54 -3.54
CA TYR A 74 -15.90 -9.68 -3.26
C TYR A 74 -15.59 -10.28 -1.89
N MET A 75 -14.32 -10.62 -1.63
CA MET A 75 -13.85 -11.15 -0.35
C MET A 75 -14.18 -10.18 0.80
N SER A 76 -13.93 -8.88 0.60
CA SER A 76 -14.25 -7.84 1.58
C SER A 76 -15.74 -7.82 1.95
N THR A 77 -16.59 -7.81 0.94
CA THR A 77 -18.05 -7.66 1.09
C THR A 77 -18.68 -8.92 1.71
N TRP A 78 -18.35 -10.09 1.19
CA TRP A 78 -19.08 -11.32 1.52
C TRP A 78 -18.48 -12.12 2.68
N HIS A 79 -17.15 -12.08 2.84
CA HIS A 79 -16.45 -12.87 3.84
C HIS A 79 -15.93 -12.02 4.99
N LEU A 80 -15.25 -10.90 4.70
CA LEU A 80 -14.60 -10.09 5.73
C LEU A 80 -15.61 -9.23 6.53
N GLN A 81 -16.81 -8.98 6.00
CA GLN A 81 -17.89 -8.38 6.76
C GLN A 81 -18.26 -9.22 7.99
N GLN A 82 -18.28 -10.55 7.85
CA GLN A 82 -18.55 -11.48 8.96
C GLN A 82 -17.44 -11.44 10.04
N LEU A 83 -16.25 -10.99 9.65
CA LEU A 83 -15.08 -10.79 10.51
C LEU A 83 -14.95 -9.32 10.98
N HIS A 84 -15.97 -8.48 10.77
CA HIS A 84 -15.97 -7.04 11.08
C HIS A 84 -14.72 -6.31 10.55
N SER A 85 -14.28 -6.69 9.34
CA SER A 85 -13.01 -6.24 8.77
C SER A 85 -13.13 -5.71 7.33
N ILE A 86 -14.34 -5.35 6.89
CA ILE A 86 -14.66 -4.92 5.52
C ILE A 86 -13.73 -3.79 5.03
N ASP A 87 -13.56 -2.72 5.79
CA ASP A 87 -12.81 -1.56 5.29
C ASP A 87 -11.28 -1.75 5.33
N GLN A 88 -10.79 -2.82 5.94
CA GLN A 88 -9.37 -2.87 6.36
C GLN A 88 -8.43 -3.44 5.32
N PHE A 89 -9.00 -3.72 4.15
CA PHE A 89 -8.33 -4.19 2.97
C PHE A 89 -8.42 -3.18 1.82
N ARG A 90 -8.98 -1.98 2.08
CA ARG A 90 -8.95 -0.87 1.13
C ARG A 90 -7.53 -0.45 0.77
N ALA A 91 -6.57 -0.68 1.67
CA ALA A 91 -5.14 -0.60 1.34
C ALA A 91 -4.71 -1.53 0.17
N LEU A 92 -5.22 -2.76 0.09
CA LEU A 92 -4.94 -3.66 -1.04
C LEU A 92 -5.58 -3.13 -2.33
N GLU A 93 -6.81 -2.60 -2.24
CA GLU A 93 -7.45 -1.96 -3.39
C GLU A 93 -6.62 -0.78 -3.92
N GLY A 94 -6.07 0.05 -3.02
CA GLY A 94 -5.18 1.16 -3.37
C GLY A 94 -3.92 0.71 -4.09
N VAL A 95 -3.28 -0.38 -3.64
CA VAL A 95 -2.10 -0.96 -4.30
C VAL A 95 -2.45 -1.54 -5.68
N ILE A 96 -3.57 -2.25 -5.81
CA ILE A 96 -4.01 -2.79 -7.11
C ILE A 96 -4.31 -1.65 -8.09
N ALA A 97 -5.04 -0.62 -7.65
CA ALA A 97 -5.32 0.55 -8.47
C ALA A 97 -4.03 1.25 -8.92
N PHE A 98 -3.03 1.34 -8.04
CA PHE A 98 -1.70 1.84 -8.40
C PHE A 98 -1.01 0.96 -9.47
N PHE A 99 -1.04 -0.37 -9.32
CA PHE A 99 -0.49 -1.28 -10.33
C PHE A 99 -1.15 -1.12 -11.70
N MET A 100 -2.47 -0.97 -11.72
CA MET A 100 -3.24 -0.68 -12.93
C MET A 100 -2.78 0.62 -13.58
N ARG A 101 -2.67 1.72 -12.80
CA ARG A 101 -2.24 3.02 -13.32
C ARG A 101 -0.82 3.01 -13.88
N LYS A 102 0.11 2.28 -13.26
CA LYS A 102 1.51 2.21 -13.71
C LYS A 102 1.77 1.12 -14.76
N GLY A 103 0.79 0.27 -15.05
CA GLY A 103 0.99 -0.87 -15.95
C GLY A 103 2.05 -1.86 -15.45
N ILE A 104 2.14 -2.04 -14.13
CA ILE A 104 3.08 -2.98 -13.49
C ILE A 104 2.31 -4.15 -12.86
N ALA A 105 3.04 -5.15 -12.35
CA ALA A 105 2.45 -6.35 -11.77
C ALA A 105 1.56 -7.15 -12.74
N GLY A 106 1.83 -7.08 -14.05
CA GLY A 106 1.19 -7.95 -15.05
C GLY A 106 1.59 -9.41 -14.87
N TYR A 107 0.80 -10.32 -15.45
CA TYR A 107 1.05 -11.76 -15.42
C TYR A 107 2.50 -12.13 -15.78
N GLY A 108 3.07 -13.11 -15.07
CA GLY A 108 4.44 -13.57 -15.19
C GLY A 108 5.50 -12.61 -14.59
N SER A 109 5.09 -11.47 -14.04
CA SER A 109 6.01 -10.55 -13.38
C SER A 109 6.25 -10.93 -11.93
N TRP A 110 7.45 -10.62 -11.44
CA TRP A 110 7.81 -10.81 -10.03
C TRP A 110 6.81 -10.15 -9.08
N LEU A 111 6.37 -8.93 -9.40
CA LEU A 111 5.44 -8.16 -8.57
C LEU A 111 4.02 -8.77 -8.56
N ALA A 112 3.58 -9.38 -9.68
CA ALA A 112 2.31 -10.09 -9.74
C ALA A 112 2.27 -11.25 -8.75
N MET A 113 3.35 -12.04 -8.68
CA MET A 113 3.47 -13.19 -7.80
C MET A 113 3.57 -12.80 -6.33
N VAL A 114 4.36 -11.77 -6.02
CA VAL A 114 4.44 -11.22 -4.65
C VAL A 114 3.07 -10.76 -4.17
N HIS A 115 2.35 -10.02 -5.01
CA HIS A 115 1.02 -9.52 -4.66
C HIS A 115 -0.02 -10.65 -4.56
N ALA A 116 0.04 -11.65 -5.43
CA ALA A 116 -0.79 -12.84 -5.33
C ALA A 116 -0.59 -13.58 -4.00
N ALA A 117 0.65 -13.71 -3.52
CA ALA A 117 0.95 -14.31 -2.23
C ALA A 117 0.41 -13.49 -1.04
N VAL A 118 0.30 -12.17 -1.17
CA VAL A 118 -0.35 -11.33 -0.14
C VAL A 118 -1.85 -11.57 -0.10
N ILE A 119 -2.51 -11.61 -1.27
CA ILE A 119 -3.95 -11.90 -1.34
C ILE A 119 -4.25 -13.31 -0.83
N GLU A 120 -3.49 -14.33 -1.25
CA GLU A 120 -3.66 -15.70 -0.78
C GLU A 120 -3.52 -15.77 0.76
N ALA A 121 -2.55 -15.05 1.33
CA ALA A 121 -2.40 -15.03 2.78
C ALA A 121 -3.65 -14.48 3.48
N VAL A 122 -4.28 -13.45 2.91
CA VAL A 122 -5.50 -12.83 3.45
C VAL A 122 -6.70 -13.77 3.28
N GLU A 123 -6.93 -14.32 2.08
CA GLU A 123 -8.08 -15.19 1.83
C GLU A 123 -8.01 -16.44 2.72
N ARG A 124 -6.83 -17.07 2.83
CA ARG A 124 -6.66 -18.30 3.60
C ARG A 124 -6.78 -18.01 5.09
N GLY A 125 -6.28 -16.85 5.53
CA GLY A 125 -6.51 -16.37 6.88
C GLY A 125 -8.00 -16.19 7.19
N ALA A 126 -8.76 -15.61 6.26
CA ALA A 126 -10.21 -15.45 6.40
C ALA A 126 -10.94 -16.79 6.39
N ALA A 127 -10.57 -17.72 5.50
CA ALA A 127 -11.11 -19.08 5.43
C ALA A 127 -10.93 -19.82 6.75
N ILE A 128 -9.73 -19.72 7.35
CA ILE A 128 -9.43 -20.29 8.67
C ILE A 128 -10.29 -19.66 9.76
N SER A 129 -10.38 -18.33 9.79
CA SER A 129 -11.16 -17.64 10.82
C SER A 129 -12.68 -17.85 10.73
N LEU A 130 -13.19 -18.10 9.52
CA LEU A 130 -14.58 -18.45 9.26
C LEU A 130 -14.88 -19.95 9.47
N GLY A 131 -13.85 -20.78 9.69
CA GLY A 131 -14.00 -22.22 9.83
C GLY A 131 -14.31 -22.95 8.51
N LEU A 132 -14.08 -22.31 7.37
CA LEU A 132 -14.28 -22.90 6.04
C LEU A 132 -13.13 -23.84 5.65
N SER A 133 -11.93 -23.60 6.14
CA SER A 133 -10.74 -24.41 5.85
C SER A 133 -9.72 -24.34 6.98
N SER A 134 -8.81 -25.32 7.07
CA SER A 134 -7.60 -25.25 7.90
C SER A 134 -6.32 -25.15 7.07
N GLY A 135 -6.45 -25.16 5.74
CA GLY A 135 -5.33 -25.14 4.80
C GLY A 135 -4.73 -23.74 4.66
N THR A 136 -3.40 -23.66 4.69
CA THR A 136 -2.68 -22.39 4.53
C THR A 136 -2.19 -22.14 3.11
N GLY A 137 -2.33 -23.11 2.19
CA GLY A 137 -1.71 -23.07 0.86
C GLY A 137 -0.18 -23.17 0.88
N GLY A 138 0.42 -23.53 2.02
CA GLY A 138 1.88 -23.46 2.23
C GLY A 138 2.38 -22.05 2.59
N ASN A 139 1.50 -21.05 2.60
CA ASN A 139 1.82 -19.68 2.97
C ASN A 139 1.79 -19.51 4.50
N PRO A 140 2.94 -19.27 5.15
CA PRO A 140 3.00 -19.18 6.61
C PRO A 140 2.26 -17.93 7.14
N ALA A 141 2.02 -16.93 6.30
CA ALA A 141 1.33 -15.72 6.70
C ALA A 141 -0.18 -15.91 6.88
N SER A 142 -0.77 -16.95 6.28
CA SER A 142 -2.20 -17.25 6.40
C SER A 142 -2.64 -17.44 7.85
N ARG A 143 -1.81 -18.12 8.67
CA ARG A 143 -2.09 -18.27 10.11
C ARG A 143 -2.03 -16.94 10.86
N LYS A 144 -1.08 -16.07 10.52
CA LYS A 144 -1.00 -14.74 11.13
C LYS A 144 -2.22 -13.88 10.79
N TRP A 145 -2.73 -14.00 9.57
CA TRP A 145 -3.99 -13.34 9.18
C TRP A 145 -5.18 -13.91 9.93
N ALA A 146 -5.26 -15.24 10.09
CA ALA A 146 -6.31 -15.86 10.91
C ALA A 146 -6.25 -15.38 12.36
N ASP A 147 -5.06 -15.41 12.97
CA ASP A 147 -4.83 -14.89 14.33
C ASP A 147 -5.21 -13.41 14.42
N TYR A 148 -4.87 -12.61 13.41
CA TYR A 148 -5.26 -11.20 13.35
C TYR A 148 -6.78 -11.03 13.36
N PHE A 149 -7.53 -11.78 12.56
CA PHE A 149 -8.99 -11.69 12.55
C PHE A 149 -9.60 -12.09 13.91
N HIS A 150 -9.07 -13.14 14.55
CA HIS A 150 -9.52 -13.55 15.88
C HIS A 150 -9.17 -12.52 16.97
N GLN A 151 -7.94 -12.01 16.96
CA GLN A 151 -7.47 -11.03 17.95
C GLN A 151 -8.15 -9.68 17.78
N ARG A 152 -8.52 -9.32 16.56
CA ARG A 152 -9.28 -8.10 16.31
C ARG A 152 -10.66 -8.15 16.95
N ARG A 153 -11.33 -9.30 16.89
CA ARG A 153 -12.57 -9.53 17.66
C ARG A 153 -12.36 -9.31 19.17
N ALA A 154 -11.12 -9.52 19.66
CA ALA A 154 -10.70 -9.29 21.03
C ALA A 154 -9.98 -7.93 21.28
N GLY A 155 -9.98 -7.01 20.30
CA GLY A 155 -9.39 -5.67 20.43
C GLY A 155 -7.85 -5.59 20.41
N ARG A 156 -7.15 -6.58 19.82
CA ARG A 156 -5.68 -6.64 19.76
C ARG A 156 -5.15 -6.63 18.31
N LEU A 157 -4.02 -5.97 18.08
CA LEU A 157 -3.32 -5.85 16.78
C LEU A 157 -1.93 -6.50 16.89
N THR A 158 -1.67 -7.54 16.10
CA THR A 158 -0.36 -8.23 16.02
C THR A 158 0.27 -8.14 14.62
N ASP A 159 1.54 -8.55 14.53
CA ASP A 159 2.42 -8.40 13.38
C ASP A 159 1.98 -9.18 12.12
N ARG A 160 1.93 -8.49 10.96
CA ARG A 160 1.44 -8.98 9.65
C ARG A 160 2.56 -9.18 8.62
N SER A 161 3.83 -9.05 9.01
CA SER A 161 4.98 -8.86 8.11
C SER A 161 5.33 -10.02 7.15
N THR A 162 4.81 -11.24 7.35
CA THR A 162 5.35 -12.44 6.69
C THR A 162 4.85 -12.72 5.27
N ALA A 163 3.74 -12.14 4.84
CA ALA A 163 3.15 -12.45 3.53
C ALA A 163 4.03 -11.97 2.37
N ILE A 164 4.57 -10.76 2.52
CA ILE A 164 5.43 -10.13 1.51
C ILE A 164 6.73 -10.92 1.35
N ASP A 165 7.41 -11.27 2.43
CA ASP A 165 8.69 -12.00 2.34
C ASP A 165 8.51 -13.42 1.79
N TYR A 166 7.37 -14.06 2.06
CA TYR A 166 7.01 -15.32 1.43
C TYR A 166 6.78 -15.15 -0.08
N GLY A 167 6.02 -14.13 -0.48
CA GLY A 167 5.80 -13.79 -1.89
C GLY A 167 7.11 -13.51 -2.64
N VAL A 168 8.03 -12.77 -2.02
CA VAL A 168 9.38 -12.50 -2.57
C VAL A 168 10.12 -13.81 -2.83
N ARG A 169 10.22 -14.69 -1.84
CA ARG A 169 10.89 -15.99 -2.01
C ARG A 169 10.22 -16.85 -3.07
N ARG A 170 8.89 -16.81 -3.15
CA ARG A 170 8.13 -17.57 -4.16
C ARG A 170 8.42 -17.05 -5.57
N ALA A 171 8.45 -15.73 -5.74
CA ALA A 171 8.76 -15.08 -7.00
C ALA A 171 10.21 -15.29 -7.43
N ASP A 172 11.16 -15.29 -6.49
CA ASP A 172 12.59 -15.52 -6.77
C ASP A 172 12.90 -16.96 -7.20
N THR A 173 12.07 -17.92 -6.78
CA THR A 173 12.22 -19.35 -7.07
C THR A 173 11.35 -19.83 -8.23
N ALA A 174 10.44 -19.00 -8.74
CA ALA A 174 9.52 -19.36 -9.79
C ALA A 174 10.20 -19.38 -11.17
N LEU A 175 10.08 -20.50 -11.87
CA LEU A 175 10.58 -20.63 -13.25
C LEU A 175 9.72 -19.77 -14.19
N GLY A 176 10.38 -19.02 -15.08
CA GLY A 176 9.71 -18.17 -16.06
C GLY A 176 9.25 -16.80 -15.56
N VAL A 177 9.42 -16.50 -14.27
CA VAL A 177 9.11 -15.17 -13.72
C VAL A 177 10.25 -14.19 -14.02
N LYS A 178 9.93 -13.05 -14.64
CA LYS A 178 10.93 -12.00 -14.94
C LYS A 178 11.38 -11.34 -13.64
N LYS A 179 12.70 -11.28 -13.42
CA LYS A 179 13.30 -10.59 -12.26
C LYS A 179 12.83 -9.12 -12.16
N PRO A 180 12.66 -8.59 -10.94
CA PRO A 180 12.22 -7.22 -10.74
C PRO A 180 13.28 -6.23 -11.21
N SER A 181 12.87 -5.08 -11.74
CA SER A 181 13.80 -3.98 -12.01
C SER A 181 14.28 -3.33 -10.72
N SER A 182 15.40 -2.62 -10.77
CA SER A 182 15.94 -1.87 -9.63
C SER A 182 14.93 -0.87 -9.06
N ARG A 183 14.10 -0.26 -9.92
CA ARG A 183 13.00 0.63 -9.51
C ARG A 183 11.95 -0.09 -8.67
N VAL A 184 11.53 -1.29 -9.09
CA VAL A 184 10.56 -2.11 -8.33
C VAL A 184 11.16 -2.53 -6.98
N MET A 185 12.43 -2.87 -6.93
CA MET A 185 13.12 -3.20 -5.68
C MET A 185 13.18 -2.00 -4.71
N ARG A 186 13.50 -0.80 -5.21
CA ARG A 186 13.47 0.43 -4.41
C ARG A 186 12.05 0.75 -3.92
N TRP A 187 11.04 0.64 -4.79
CA TRP A 187 9.64 0.79 -4.39
C TRP A 187 9.25 -0.22 -3.30
N MET A 188 9.70 -1.46 -3.40
CA MET A 188 9.45 -2.49 -2.40
C MET A 188 10.09 -2.16 -1.04
N GLN A 189 11.26 -1.51 -1.02
CA GLN A 189 11.87 -1.01 0.22
C GLN A 189 11.00 0.04 0.91
N PHE A 190 10.35 0.94 0.16
CA PHE A 190 9.40 1.90 0.74
C PHE A 190 8.24 1.21 1.46
N THR A 191 7.77 0.05 0.99
CA THR A 191 6.73 -0.70 1.71
C THR A 191 7.21 -1.19 3.08
N ARG A 192 8.52 -1.44 3.26
CA ARG A 192 9.11 -1.80 4.56
C ARG A 192 9.17 -0.58 5.47
N ILE A 193 9.64 0.56 4.95
CA ILE A 193 9.67 1.85 5.66
C ILE A 193 8.26 2.20 6.16
N TYR A 194 7.25 2.11 5.28
CA TYR A 194 5.86 2.35 5.63
C TYR A 194 5.37 1.46 6.78
N ARG A 195 5.68 0.15 6.73
CA ARG A 195 5.35 -0.79 7.81
C ARG A 195 6.04 -0.43 9.12
N THR A 196 7.32 -0.07 9.08
CA THR A 196 8.07 0.41 10.23
C THR A 196 7.43 1.70 10.79
N ALA A 197 7.02 2.63 9.93
CA ALA A 197 6.35 3.86 10.34
C ALA A 197 5.04 3.59 11.08
N MET A 198 4.22 2.64 10.60
CA MET A 198 3.01 2.20 11.30
C MET A 198 3.33 1.59 12.67
N GLN A 199 4.30 0.67 12.74
CA GLN A 199 4.67 -0.03 13.97
C GLN A 199 5.22 0.93 15.05
N TYR A 200 6.02 1.90 14.64
CA TYR A 200 6.67 2.86 15.53
C TYR A 200 5.97 4.23 15.56
N ARG A 201 4.70 4.33 15.12
CA ARG A 201 3.94 5.60 15.03
C ARG A 201 4.08 6.45 16.31
N ARG A 202 3.85 5.84 17.48
CA ARG A 202 3.93 6.53 18.78
C ARG A 202 5.32 7.08 19.06
N THR A 203 6.36 6.30 18.78
CA THR A 203 7.76 6.71 18.97
C THR A 203 8.13 7.83 18.00
N ILE A 204 7.73 7.72 16.74
CA ILE A 204 7.96 8.75 15.72
C ILE A 204 7.29 10.08 16.13
N LEU A 205 6.02 10.04 16.55
CA LEU A 205 5.31 11.23 17.02
C LEU A 205 5.94 11.83 18.26
N TRP A 206 6.41 10.99 19.19
CA TRP A 206 7.12 11.46 20.37
C TRP A 206 8.43 12.17 20.00
N LEU A 207 9.23 11.57 19.10
CA LEU A 207 10.47 12.19 18.60
C LEU A 207 10.19 13.52 17.90
N MET A 208 9.15 13.57 17.06
CA MET A 208 8.75 14.79 16.36
C MET A 208 8.26 15.87 17.30
N ARG A 209 7.45 15.51 18.31
CA ARG A 209 7.06 16.45 19.37
C ARG A 209 8.30 16.99 20.07
N MET A 210 9.19 16.14 20.57
CA MET A 210 10.38 16.56 21.30
C MET A 210 11.32 17.44 20.46
N GLY A 211 11.58 17.06 19.20
CA GLY A 211 12.50 17.81 18.31
C GLY A 211 11.98 19.18 17.88
N PHE A 212 10.66 19.34 17.77
CA PHE A 212 10.05 20.57 17.24
C PHE A 212 9.26 21.39 18.27
N THR A 213 9.18 20.95 19.53
CA THR A 213 8.48 21.66 20.61
C THR A 213 8.93 23.12 20.73
N PHE A 214 10.24 23.38 20.56
CA PHE A 214 10.81 24.71 20.78
C PHE A 214 10.97 25.56 19.51
N THR A 215 10.89 24.95 18.32
CA THR A 215 11.19 25.64 17.05
C THR A 215 9.94 25.86 16.19
N SER A 216 8.98 24.93 16.20
CA SER A 216 7.77 25.06 15.39
C SER A 216 6.64 24.16 15.91
N PRO A 217 5.78 24.66 16.82
CA PRO A 217 4.69 23.87 17.41
C PRO A 217 3.65 23.36 16.40
N SER A 218 3.53 23.99 15.23
CA SER A 218 2.62 23.56 14.16
C SER A 218 3.03 22.24 13.50
N VAL A 219 4.29 21.87 13.62
CA VAL A 219 4.88 20.73 12.91
C VAL A 219 4.46 19.39 13.50
N PRO A 220 4.52 19.17 14.82
CA PRO A 220 4.03 17.93 15.40
C PRO A 220 2.54 17.71 15.11
N VAL A 221 1.73 18.78 15.11
CA VAL A 221 0.29 18.70 14.81
C VAL A 221 0.05 18.28 13.35
N ALA A 222 0.74 18.92 12.41
CA ALA A 222 0.70 18.52 11.00
C ALA A 222 1.18 17.09 10.77
N THR A 223 2.26 16.70 11.44
CA THR A 223 2.85 15.35 11.32
C THR A 223 1.90 14.29 11.88
N GLU A 224 1.19 14.59 12.96
CA GLU A 224 0.17 13.71 13.52
C GLU A 224 -0.99 13.50 12.57
N ALA A 225 -1.59 14.59 12.06
CA ALA A 225 -2.66 14.50 11.07
C ALA A 225 -2.22 13.75 9.80
N PHE A 226 -0.99 13.99 9.35
CA PHE A 226 -0.41 13.27 8.22
C PHE A 226 -0.24 11.77 8.51
N LEU A 227 0.37 11.42 9.65
CA LEU A 227 0.58 10.02 10.02
C LEU A 227 -0.75 9.30 10.21
N ASP A 228 -1.77 9.96 10.73
CA ASP A 228 -3.11 9.39 10.84
C ASP A 228 -3.70 9.09 9.48
N TRP A 229 -3.65 10.05 8.56
CA TRP A 229 -4.16 9.83 7.21
C TRP A 229 -3.39 8.76 6.43
N VAL A 230 -2.05 8.80 6.45
CA VAL A 230 -1.23 7.87 5.65
C VAL A 230 -1.24 6.46 6.21
N THR A 231 -1.47 6.30 7.51
CA THR A 231 -1.58 4.98 8.16
C THR A 231 -3.02 4.48 8.27
N ASP A 232 -3.99 5.26 7.80
CA ASP A 232 -5.37 4.82 7.68
C ASP A 232 -5.51 3.79 6.55
N VAL A 233 -5.44 2.52 6.94
CA VAL A 233 -5.61 1.37 6.04
C VAL A 233 -7.04 1.22 5.50
N THR A 234 -7.99 2.03 6.01
CA THR A 234 -9.37 2.07 5.51
C THR A 234 -9.56 3.02 4.35
N ASP A 235 -8.59 3.89 4.06
CA ASP A 235 -8.61 4.78 2.92
C ASP A 235 -7.76 4.21 1.77
N ALA A 236 -8.41 3.82 0.68
CA ALA A 236 -7.70 3.36 -0.51
C ALA A 236 -6.89 4.49 -1.18
N THR A 237 -7.32 5.75 -1.00
CA THR A 237 -6.70 6.91 -1.66
C THR A 237 -5.36 7.24 -1.04
N SER A 238 -5.25 7.22 0.30
CA SER A 238 -4.00 7.43 1.03
C SER A 238 -2.90 6.45 0.59
N ILE A 239 -3.25 5.16 0.48
CA ILE A 239 -2.31 4.10 0.07
C ILE A 239 -1.96 4.20 -1.41
N GLY A 240 -2.94 4.48 -2.27
CA GLY A 240 -2.68 4.71 -3.69
C GLY A 240 -1.74 5.88 -3.93
N PHE A 241 -1.93 6.97 -3.19
CA PHE A 241 -1.08 8.15 -3.23
C PHE A 241 0.33 7.86 -2.69
N LEU A 242 0.46 7.18 -1.53
CA LEU A 242 1.76 6.81 -0.98
C LEU A 242 2.54 5.91 -1.95
N ALA A 243 1.85 4.98 -2.62
CA ALA A 243 2.45 4.12 -3.63
C ALA A 243 2.97 4.93 -4.83
N ASP A 244 2.24 5.96 -5.28
CA ASP A 244 2.66 6.89 -6.33
C ASP A 244 3.90 7.69 -5.91
N VAL A 245 3.90 8.25 -4.70
CA VAL A 245 5.04 9.00 -4.14
C VAL A 245 6.27 8.12 -4.05
N ALA A 246 6.15 6.92 -3.47
CA ALA A 246 7.23 5.94 -3.41
C ALA A 246 7.74 5.54 -4.81
N TRP A 247 6.86 5.51 -5.80
CA TRP A 247 7.21 5.19 -7.19
C TRP A 247 7.95 6.32 -7.90
N THR A 248 7.63 7.56 -7.58
CA THR A 248 8.37 8.72 -8.06
C THR A 248 9.77 8.74 -7.43
N PHE A 249 9.86 8.56 -6.11
CA PHE A 249 11.17 8.46 -5.43
C PHE A 249 12.01 7.27 -5.91
N SER A 250 11.39 6.14 -6.23
CA SER A 250 12.13 5.00 -6.76
C SER A 250 12.72 5.26 -8.16
N ALA A 251 12.20 6.24 -8.89
CA ALA A 251 12.73 6.69 -10.19
C ALA A 251 13.97 7.55 -10.03
N LEU A 252 13.97 8.46 -9.03
CA LEU A 252 15.08 9.37 -8.77
C LEU A 252 16.38 8.62 -8.47
N GLY A 253 16.27 7.37 -8.00
CA GLY A 253 17.42 6.50 -7.85
C GLY A 253 18.52 7.19 -7.08
N LEU A 254 18.15 7.84 -5.95
CA LEU A 254 19.04 8.60 -5.06
C LEU A 254 20.43 8.01 -5.19
N SER A 255 21.29 8.74 -5.88
CA SER A 255 22.57 8.20 -6.32
C SER A 255 23.25 7.67 -5.07
N VAL A 256 23.45 6.36 -4.98
CA VAL A 256 24.10 5.76 -3.81
C VAL A 256 25.52 6.32 -3.68
N ASP A 257 26.06 6.85 -4.78
CA ASP A 257 27.37 7.49 -4.89
C ASP A 257 27.33 9.01 -4.61
N GLY A 258 26.15 9.63 -4.47
CA GLY A 258 26.01 11.06 -4.14
C GLY A 258 26.60 12.00 -5.20
N GLU A 259 26.52 11.65 -6.48
CA GLU A 259 27.17 12.41 -7.57
C GLU A 259 26.59 13.83 -7.70
N ASP A 260 25.31 14.04 -7.39
CA ASP A 260 24.71 15.37 -7.28
C ASP A 260 23.65 15.45 -6.16
N PRO A 261 24.08 15.70 -4.91
CA PRO A 261 23.19 15.77 -3.77
C PRO A 261 22.24 16.98 -3.84
N ILE A 262 22.56 18.00 -4.64
CA ILE A 262 21.74 19.20 -4.78
C ILE A 262 20.55 18.89 -5.68
N ALA A 263 20.78 18.31 -6.86
CA ALA A 263 19.71 17.88 -7.77
C ALA A 263 18.80 16.83 -7.13
N ASP A 264 19.38 15.86 -6.41
CA ASP A 264 18.62 14.86 -5.65
C ASP A 264 17.76 15.54 -4.56
N SER A 265 18.32 16.52 -3.83
CA SER A 265 17.56 17.27 -2.81
C SER A 265 16.46 18.16 -3.38
N GLU A 266 16.67 18.76 -4.55
CA GLU A 266 15.68 19.60 -5.23
C GLU A 266 14.52 18.77 -5.78
N ALA A 267 14.81 17.60 -6.35
CA ALA A 267 13.79 16.65 -6.77
C ALA A 267 13.00 16.09 -5.56
N MET A 268 13.68 15.78 -4.45
CA MET A 268 13.01 15.40 -3.21
C MET A 268 12.13 16.51 -2.65
N LEU A 269 12.58 17.76 -2.75
CA LEU A 269 11.83 18.96 -2.36
C LEU A 269 10.57 19.15 -3.19
N GLY A 270 10.68 19.05 -4.52
CA GLY A 270 9.55 19.13 -5.43
C GLY A 270 8.48 18.10 -5.10
N ILE A 271 8.89 16.84 -4.90
CA ILE A 271 7.96 15.76 -4.50
C ILE A 271 7.35 16.05 -3.14
N ALA A 272 8.14 16.52 -2.16
CA ALA A 272 7.63 16.85 -0.83
C ALA A 272 6.63 18.03 -0.85
N THR A 273 6.79 19.00 -1.76
CA THR A 273 5.86 20.11 -1.93
C THR A 273 4.56 19.68 -2.60
N GLU A 274 4.63 18.95 -3.73
CA GLU A 274 3.44 18.38 -4.38
C GLU A 274 2.67 17.47 -3.41
N PHE A 275 3.44 16.71 -2.61
CA PHE A 275 2.90 15.86 -1.57
C PHE A 275 2.13 16.62 -0.51
N TRP A 276 2.65 17.76 -0.05
CA TRP A 276 2.01 18.59 0.96
C TRP A 276 0.71 19.22 0.44
N GLU A 277 0.69 19.64 -0.83
CA GLU A 277 -0.51 20.21 -1.45
C GLU A 277 -1.64 19.19 -1.59
N MET A 278 -1.33 17.97 -2.03
CA MET A 278 -2.32 16.88 -2.12
C MET A 278 -2.93 16.52 -0.76
N PHE A 279 -2.13 16.50 0.30
CA PHE A 279 -2.62 16.29 1.66
C PHE A 279 -3.57 17.41 2.14
N GLN A 280 -3.30 18.67 1.77
CA GLN A 280 -4.18 19.78 2.12
C GLN A 280 -5.51 19.71 1.35
N LEU A 281 -5.48 19.28 0.08
CA LEU A 281 -6.68 19.11 -0.74
C LEU A 281 -7.61 18.02 -0.19
N SER A 282 -7.07 16.86 0.22
CA SER A 282 -7.90 15.79 0.80
C SER A 282 -8.61 16.22 2.09
N LYS A 283 -7.97 17.06 2.91
CA LYS A 283 -8.57 17.66 4.10
C LYS A 283 -9.59 18.75 3.78
N GLY A 284 -9.43 19.47 2.67
CA GLY A 284 -10.36 20.50 2.21
C GLY A 284 -11.69 19.93 1.72
N GLU A 285 -11.69 18.77 1.06
CA GLU A 285 -12.91 18.11 0.58
C GLU A 285 -13.79 17.58 1.72
N GLU A 286 -13.21 17.10 2.83
CA GLU A 286 -13.97 16.66 4.02
C GLU A 286 -14.77 17.82 4.66
N ILE A 287 -14.20 19.02 4.71
CA ILE A 287 -14.84 20.22 5.32
C ILE A 287 -15.95 20.78 4.42
N GLY A 288 -15.88 20.56 3.10
CA GLY A 288 -16.88 21.00 2.13
C GLY A 288 -18.19 20.21 2.17
N MET A 289 -18.17 18.94 2.60
CA MET A 289 -19.37 18.10 2.67
C MET A 289 -20.17 18.25 3.98
N GLU A 290 -19.56 18.70 5.08
CA GLU A 290 -20.30 19.01 6.32
C GLU A 290 -21.10 20.35 6.24
N GLY A 291 -20.85 21.19 5.24
CA GLY A 291 -21.50 22.50 5.08
C GLY A 291 -22.82 22.52 4.30
N SER A 292 -23.24 21.41 3.67
CA SER A 292 -24.38 21.40 2.72
C SER A 292 -25.63 20.65 3.22
N GLY A 293 -25.84 20.60 4.53
CA GLY A 293 -26.99 19.89 5.11
C GLY A 293 -27.67 20.67 6.21
N HIS A 294 -28.33 21.79 5.91
CA HIS A 294 -29.55 22.27 6.61
C HIS A 294 -30.04 23.61 6.02
N ASN A 295 -31.06 23.56 5.16
CA ASN A 295 -32.14 24.56 5.13
C ASN A 295 -33.26 24.11 4.18
N SER A 296 -34.23 23.40 4.73
CA SER A 296 -35.58 23.30 4.17
C SER A 296 -36.57 23.21 5.32
N THR A 297 -36.77 24.32 6.03
CA THR A 297 -37.92 24.50 6.91
C THR A 297 -39.05 25.09 6.08
N ALA A 298 -40.00 24.23 5.72
CA ALA A 298 -41.22 24.59 5.04
C ALA A 298 -42.01 25.62 5.86
N ARG A 299 -42.33 26.75 5.23
CA ARG A 299 -43.26 27.76 5.72
C ARG A 299 -44.63 27.47 5.06
N GLY A 300 -45.63 27.10 5.85
CA GLY A 300 -47.01 27.01 5.37
C GLY A 300 -48.01 26.56 6.45
N VAL A 301 -49.08 27.34 6.58
CA VAL A 301 -50.36 27.08 7.31
C VAL A 301 -50.46 27.64 8.74
N LYS A 302 -50.66 28.95 8.87
CA LYS A 302 -51.98 29.62 8.97
C LYS A 302 -51.82 31.13 8.95
#